data_AF-A0A8H4K595-F1
#
_entry.id   AF-A0A8H4K595-F1
#
_cell.length_a   1.000
_cell.length_b   1.000
_cell.length_c   1.000
_cell.angle_alpha   90.00
_cell.angle_beta   90.00
_cell.angle_gamma   90.00
#
_symmetry.space_group_name_H-M   'P 1'
#
loop_
_entity.id
_entity.type
_entity.pdbx_description
1 polymer ?
#
loop_
_entity_poly.entity_id
_entity_poly.type
_entity_poly.pdbx_seq_one_letter_code
_entity_poly.pdbx_strand_id
1 'polypeptide(L)'
;MRLISSGPYHVGLNIKTLTDESRWDPYAPIDSPQKRRVLISAFTPINIQDNSCSNGEVNVPYMPPKTRDVFGRQAEAMGLPSGVFEDLQLKFCRLPDASRLQGEAQKSGTKLPVVIFSPGRGVSRLMYSAMARSVASHGYVVITVDHAHDASIIEYPDGSAITGVVGEANQTVLETSAKVRSQDISFIIDLIKDNATAREQFGLSGTGGIFVFGHSIGGATAVSTLFSEDRIQGAINLDGDMLGPVVKTGLAKPLFLIGRPHSREQGPSWNETWNNQDGTGMMLQIDDTTHQSFMDAPLLKSNSNRAMAPTIFVVPGFYEGPMVFQPLANNFNERGFKTVITTISSTGKTPTDSPTMDDDIANIAKDFVPVVDEAGEEGVIAVMHSAGGFIGSGALKGLAFKARQDAGKAGGVKKIVFIAAGVAPEGFEQGPVPFFDYHERFARLAGSEKVRVGAGHMVQLSQTEKVADIIALHAN
;
A
#
# COMPACT_ATOMS: atom_id res chain seq x y z
N MET A 1 -3.34 5.22 -7.08
CA MET A 1 -2.29 4.84 -6.11
C MET A 1 -1.43 3.76 -6.73
N ARG A 2 -0.10 3.89 -6.75
CA ARG A 2 0.77 2.75 -7.06
C ARG A 2 0.90 1.97 -5.74
N LEU A 3 0.01 1.00 -5.52
CA LEU A 3 0.21 0.03 -4.44
C LEU A 3 1.59 -0.59 -4.65
N ILE A 4 2.55 -0.31 -3.77
CA ILE A 4 3.94 -0.69 -4.00
C ILE A 4 4.01 -2.22 -3.92
N SER A 5 4.35 -2.86 -5.04
CA SER A 5 4.80 -4.25 -5.05
C SER A 5 6.22 -4.28 -4.51
N SER A 6 6.47 -5.09 -3.48
CA SER A 6 7.77 -5.17 -2.80
C SER A 6 8.66 -6.27 -3.36
N GLY A 7 8.11 -7.20 -4.13
CA GLY A 7 8.86 -8.29 -4.77
C GLY A 7 9.33 -7.95 -6.19
N PRO A 8 10.18 -8.82 -6.78
CA PRO A 8 10.82 -8.58 -8.07
C PRO A 8 9.89 -8.75 -9.29
N TYR A 9 8.71 -9.34 -9.11
CA TYR A 9 7.76 -9.56 -10.21
C TYR A 9 6.76 -8.43 -10.32
N HIS A 10 6.43 -8.07 -11.56
CA HIS A 10 5.25 -7.26 -11.82
C HIS A 10 3.98 -8.10 -11.66
N VAL A 11 2.82 -7.46 -11.62
CA VAL A 11 1.55 -8.16 -11.32
C VAL A 11 0.50 -7.83 -12.38
N GLY A 12 -0.10 -8.87 -12.94
CA GLY A 12 -1.33 -8.79 -13.73
C GLY A 12 -2.55 -9.11 -12.88
N LEU A 13 -3.71 -8.63 -13.31
CA LEU A 13 -4.99 -8.85 -12.65
C LEU A 13 -5.99 -9.50 -13.63
N ASN A 14 -6.68 -10.53 -13.16
CA ASN A 14 -7.82 -11.14 -13.85
C ASN A 14 -9.02 -11.22 -12.90
N ILE A 15 -10.21 -10.82 -13.35
CA ILE A 15 -11.45 -10.86 -12.55
C ILE A 15 -12.40 -11.86 -13.21
N LYS A 16 -12.89 -12.82 -12.42
CA LYS A 16 -13.76 -13.88 -12.94
C LYS A 16 -14.86 -14.24 -11.95
N THR A 17 -16.03 -14.54 -12.49
CA THR A 17 -17.11 -15.20 -11.74
C THR A 17 -17.01 -16.70 -12.01
N LEU A 18 -16.96 -17.49 -10.95
CA LEU A 18 -16.98 -18.95 -10.99
C LEU A 18 -18.31 -19.44 -10.45
N THR A 19 -18.94 -20.42 -11.11
CA THR A 19 -20.20 -21.01 -10.67
C THR A 19 -19.95 -22.46 -10.28
N ASP A 20 -20.27 -22.80 -9.04
CA ASP A 20 -20.24 -24.17 -8.55
C ASP A 20 -21.57 -24.86 -8.92
N GLU A 21 -21.56 -25.56 -10.05
CA GLU A 21 -22.74 -26.27 -10.56
C GLU A 21 -23.19 -27.41 -9.64
N SER A 22 -22.33 -27.88 -8.73
CA SER A 22 -22.64 -28.95 -7.79
C SER A 22 -23.37 -28.44 -6.54
N ARG A 23 -23.23 -27.16 -6.19
CA ARG A 23 -23.80 -26.57 -4.97
C ARG A 23 -24.88 -25.53 -5.26
N TRP A 24 -26.02 -25.68 -4.59
CA TRP A 24 -26.99 -24.60 -4.45
C TRP A 24 -26.45 -23.58 -3.45
N ASP A 25 -26.69 -22.29 -3.69
CA ASP A 25 -26.30 -21.24 -2.76
C ASP A 25 -27.17 -21.36 -1.48
N PRO A 26 -26.56 -21.59 -0.30
CA PRO A 26 -27.30 -21.78 0.94
C PRO A 26 -27.98 -20.50 1.45
N TYR A 27 -27.65 -19.34 0.87
CA TYR A 27 -28.19 -18.03 1.22
C TYR A 27 -29.08 -17.44 0.11
N ALA A 28 -29.25 -18.14 -1.01
CA ALA A 28 -30.17 -17.70 -2.05
C ALA A 28 -31.63 -17.66 -1.52
N PRO A 29 -32.45 -16.72 -2.00
CA PRO A 29 -33.88 -16.70 -1.69
C PRO A 29 -34.55 -18.03 -2.03
N ILE A 30 -35.43 -18.51 -1.14
CA ILE A 30 -36.11 -19.81 -1.30
C ILE A 30 -36.94 -19.86 -2.59
N ASP A 31 -37.51 -18.73 -2.99
CA ASP A 31 -38.33 -18.54 -4.20
C ASP A 31 -37.49 -18.31 -5.47
N SER A 32 -36.19 -18.11 -5.34
CA SER A 32 -35.25 -17.94 -6.46
C SER A 32 -33.94 -18.70 -6.18
N PRO A 33 -33.99 -20.05 -6.18
CA PRO A 33 -32.79 -20.86 -5.93
C PRO A 33 -31.76 -20.64 -7.04
N GLN A 34 -30.51 -20.43 -6.64
CA GLN A 34 -29.40 -20.18 -7.55
C GLN A 34 -28.21 -21.08 -7.22
N LYS A 35 -27.40 -21.40 -8.23
CA LYS A 35 -26.12 -22.07 -8.01
C LYS A 35 -25.13 -21.14 -7.32
N ARG A 36 -24.26 -21.71 -6.49
CA ARG A 36 -23.30 -20.92 -5.70
C ARG A 36 -22.30 -20.24 -6.64
N ARG A 37 -22.34 -18.91 -6.67
CA ARG A 37 -21.38 -18.09 -7.42
C ARG A 37 -20.28 -17.58 -6.50
N VAL A 38 -19.06 -17.54 -7.00
CA VAL A 38 -17.88 -17.03 -6.30
C VAL A 38 -17.18 -16.04 -7.23
N LEU A 39 -17.10 -14.78 -6.84
CA LEU A 39 -16.40 -13.76 -7.61
C LEU A 39 -14.95 -13.65 -7.11
N ILE A 40 -13.98 -13.73 -8.02
CA ILE A 40 -12.56 -13.73 -7.66
C ILE A 40 -11.78 -12.61 -8.35
N SER A 41 -10.68 -12.22 -7.72
CA SER A 41 -9.59 -11.48 -8.35
C SER A 41 -8.31 -12.32 -8.26
N ALA A 42 -7.75 -12.69 -9.41
CA ALA A 42 -6.51 -13.43 -9.52
C ALA A 42 -5.36 -12.47 -9.87
N PHE A 43 -4.38 -12.38 -8.97
CA PHE A 43 -3.16 -11.60 -9.10
C PHE A 43 -2.03 -12.54 -9.53
N THR A 44 -1.50 -12.33 -10.72
CA THR A 44 -0.53 -13.25 -11.34
C THR A 44 0.84 -12.56 -11.47
N PRO A 45 1.93 -13.21 -11.01
CA PRO A 45 3.28 -12.69 -11.19
C PRO A 45 3.65 -12.70 -12.68
N ILE A 46 4.22 -11.60 -13.15
CA ILE A 46 4.72 -11.45 -14.50
C ILE A 46 6.21 -11.21 -14.43
N ASN A 47 6.96 -12.16 -14.97
CA ASN A 47 8.38 -11.97 -15.21
C ASN A 47 8.53 -11.01 -16.39
N ILE A 48 9.27 -9.93 -16.17
CA ILE A 48 9.54 -8.93 -17.18
C ILE A 48 11.06 -8.85 -17.38
N GLN A 49 11.49 -9.16 -18.61
CA GLN A 49 12.81 -8.76 -19.05
C GLN A 49 12.70 -7.27 -19.41
N ASP A 50 13.60 -6.42 -18.89
CA ASP A 50 13.69 -4.97 -19.13
C ASP A 50 12.75 -4.02 -18.35
N ASN A 51 12.36 -4.36 -17.12
CA ASN A 51 11.63 -3.44 -16.21
C ASN A 51 10.32 -2.82 -16.77
N SER A 52 9.72 -3.41 -17.81
CA SER A 52 8.48 -2.94 -18.42
C SER A 52 7.48 -4.08 -18.71
N CYS A 53 6.17 -3.78 -18.61
CA CYS A 53 5.11 -4.73 -18.95
C CYS A 53 5.07 -4.93 -20.47
N SER A 54 5.42 -6.12 -20.97
CA SER A 54 5.52 -6.38 -22.42
C SER A 54 4.21 -6.19 -23.20
N ASN A 55 3.05 -6.29 -22.54
CA ASN A 55 1.73 -6.04 -23.14
C ASN A 55 1.15 -4.66 -22.76
N GLY A 56 1.99 -3.78 -22.22
CA GLY A 56 1.59 -2.51 -21.66
C GLY A 56 0.90 -2.63 -20.30
N GLU A 57 0.49 -1.48 -19.79
CA GLU A 57 -0.13 -1.33 -18.47
C GLU A 57 -1.61 -0.95 -18.60
N VAL A 58 -2.40 -1.34 -17.61
CA VAL A 58 -3.82 -1.01 -17.51
C VAL A 58 -4.12 -0.43 -16.13
N ASN A 59 -4.90 0.65 -16.11
CA ASN A 59 -5.49 1.19 -14.89
C ASN A 59 -6.87 0.56 -14.69
N VAL A 60 -7.10 0.01 -13.50
CA VAL A 60 -8.34 -0.63 -13.09
C VAL A 60 -8.91 0.17 -11.92
N PRO A 61 -10.19 0.60 -11.95
CA PRO A 61 -10.83 1.19 -10.78
C PRO A 61 -10.72 0.26 -9.57
N TYR A 62 -10.45 0.82 -8.40
CA TYR A 62 -10.32 0.04 -7.16
C TYR A 62 -11.60 -0.72 -6.81
N MET A 63 -12.75 -0.09 -7.08
CA MET A 63 -14.08 -0.67 -6.93
C MET A 63 -14.95 -0.38 -8.15
N PRO A 64 -15.82 -1.32 -8.55
CA PRO A 64 -16.88 -1.03 -9.51
C PRO A 64 -17.96 -0.11 -8.89
N PRO A 65 -18.78 0.58 -9.71
CA PRO A 65 -19.58 1.72 -9.24
C PRO A 65 -20.53 1.44 -8.07
N LYS A 66 -21.31 0.35 -8.09
CA LYS A 66 -22.25 0.06 -7.01
C LYS A 66 -21.51 -0.33 -5.73
N THR A 67 -20.42 -1.08 -5.88
CA THR A 67 -19.56 -1.44 -4.75
C THR A 67 -18.92 -0.21 -4.12
N ARG A 68 -18.42 0.70 -4.95
CA ARG A 68 -17.85 1.98 -4.54
C ARG A 68 -18.82 2.78 -3.69
N ASP A 69 -20.09 2.89 -4.10
CA ASP A 69 -21.09 3.67 -3.37
C ASP A 69 -21.40 3.08 -1.98
N VAL A 70 -21.48 1.74 -1.87
CA VAL A 70 -21.70 1.05 -0.58
C VAL A 70 -20.51 1.25 0.35
N PHE A 71 -19.29 1.00 -0.14
CA PHE A 71 -18.08 1.15 0.67
C PHE A 71 -17.76 2.61 0.99
N GLY A 72 -18.11 3.56 0.12
CA GLY A 72 -18.02 4.99 0.40
C GLY A 72 -18.85 5.39 1.61
N ARG A 73 -20.12 4.96 1.69
CA ARG A 73 -20.97 5.19 2.89
C ARG A 73 -20.40 4.52 4.14
N GLN A 74 -19.78 3.34 4.02
CA GLN A 74 -19.12 2.69 5.15
C GLN A 74 -17.86 3.46 5.60
N ALA A 75 -17.14 4.09 4.66
CA ALA A 75 -15.97 4.89 4.95
C ALA A 75 -16.32 6.15 5.75
N GLU A 76 -17.50 6.75 5.52
CA GLU A 76 -18.00 7.89 6.33
C GLU A 76 -18.12 7.54 7.80
N ALA A 77 -18.58 6.33 8.13
CA ALA A 77 -18.64 5.84 9.52
C ALA A 77 -17.25 5.70 10.16
N MET A 78 -16.18 5.68 9.36
CA MET A 78 -14.79 5.63 9.81
C MET A 78 -14.07 6.99 9.72
N GLY A 79 -14.82 8.07 9.45
CA GLY A 79 -14.29 9.45 9.34
C GLY A 79 -13.60 9.76 8.02
N LEU A 80 -13.86 8.98 6.96
CA LEU A 80 -13.37 9.23 5.60
C LEU A 80 -14.47 9.84 4.72
N PRO A 81 -14.14 10.63 3.68
CA PRO A 81 -15.14 11.09 2.71
C PRO A 81 -15.82 9.92 1.98
N SER A 82 -17.12 10.01 1.68
CA SER A 82 -17.82 8.99 0.88
C SER A 82 -17.21 8.78 -0.51
N GLY A 83 -16.61 9.84 -1.08
CA GLY A 83 -15.90 9.79 -2.36
C GLY A 83 -14.48 9.22 -2.31
N VAL A 84 -14.00 8.67 -1.17
CA VAL A 84 -12.60 8.22 -1.00
C VAL A 84 -12.11 7.23 -2.06
N PHE A 85 -13.02 6.55 -2.74
CA PHE A 85 -12.75 5.55 -3.77
C PHE A 85 -12.95 6.04 -5.22
N GLU A 86 -13.47 7.25 -5.46
CA GLU A 86 -13.89 7.72 -6.80
C GLU A 86 -12.76 7.75 -7.82
N ASP A 87 -11.62 8.32 -7.44
CA ASP A 87 -10.44 8.44 -8.30
C ASP A 87 -9.38 7.37 -8.02
N LEU A 88 -9.71 6.39 -7.17
CA LEU A 88 -8.75 5.37 -6.77
C LEU A 88 -8.62 4.34 -7.89
N GLN A 89 -7.52 4.43 -8.64
CA GLN A 89 -7.14 3.46 -9.64
C GLN A 89 -5.90 2.67 -9.23
N LEU A 90 -5.90 1.39 -9.60
CA LEU A 90 -4.80 0.45 -9.46
C LEU A 90 -4.19 0.14 -10.82
N LYS A 91 -2.86 0.20 -10.91
CA LYS A 91 -2.12 -0.05 -12.15
C LYS A 91 -1.57 -1.47 -12.17
N PHE A 92 -1.88 -2.24 -13.22
CA PHE A 92 -1.42 -3.61 -13.44
C PHE A 92 -0.76 -3.76 -14.81
N CYS A 93 0.06 -4.79 -14.99
CA CYS A 93 0.43 -5.22 -16.33
C CYS A 93 -0.77 -5.87 -17.02
N ARG A 94 -0.97 -5.59 -18.31
CA ARG A 94 -1.95 -6.33 -19.11
C ARG A 94 -1.50 -7.78 -19.25
N LEU A 95 -2.40 -8.71 -18.91
CA LEU A 95 -2.19 -10.11 -19.19
C LEU A 95 -2.27 -10.35 -20.71
N PRO A 96 -1.49 -11.30 -21.26
CA PRO A 96 -1.61 -11.68 -22.65
C PRO A 96 -3.00 -12.25 -22.97
N ASP A 97 -3.38 -12.24 -24.25
CA ASP A 97 -4.60 -12.91 -24.70
C ASP A 97 -4.59 -14.41 -24.33
N ALA A 98 -5.78 -14.97 -24.11
CA ALA A 98 -5.96 -16.34 -23.62
C ALA A 98 -5.22 -17.39 -24.46
N SER A 99 -5.18 -17.23 -25.79
CA SER A 99 -4.43 -18.11 -26.71
C SER A 99 -2.92 -18.06 -26.49
N ARG A 100 -2.38 -16.88 -26.18
CA ARG A 100 -0.95 -16.68 -25.91
C ARG A 100 -0.56 -17.18 -24.52
N LEU A 101 -1.39 -16.90 -23.51
CA LEU A 101 -1.26 -17.49 -22.17
C LEU A 101 -1.23 -19.01 -22.25
N GLN A 102 -2.12 -19.59 -23.06
CA GLN A 102 -2.14 -21.01 -23.31
C GLN A 102 -0.82 -21.52 -23.91
N GLY A 103 -0.27 -20.84 -24.93
CA GLY A 103 1.00 -21.25 -25.54
C GLY A 103 2.22 -21.09 -24.63
N GLU A 104 2.32 -20.00 -23.87
CA GLU A 104 3.38 -19.75 -22.90
C GLU A 104 3.31 -20.75 -21.74
N ALA A 105 2.11 -21.05 -21.26
CA ALA A 105 1.89 -21.99 -20.18
C ALA A 105 2.40 -23.40 -20.54
N GLN A 106 2.05 -23.89 -21.74
CA GLN A 106 2.55 -25.17 -22.25
C GLN A 106 4.07 -25.22 -22.37
N LYS A 107 4.70 -24.10 -22.74
CA LYS A 107 6.16 -24.02 -22.89
C LYS A 107 6.88 -23.95 -21.55
N SER A 108 6.30 -23.31 -20.54
CA SER A 108 7.00 -23.06 -19.27
C SER A 108 7.00 -24.27 -18.33
N GLY A 109 5.98 -25.14 -18.38
CA GLY A 109 5.84 -26.28 -17.47
C GLY A 109 5.93 -25.93 -15.97
N THR A 110 5.85 -24.65 -15.62
CA THR A 110 6.23 -24.14 -14.30
C THR A 110 5.03 -24.26 -13.36
N LYS A 111 5.26 -24.83 -12.17
CA LYS A 111 4.25 -24.92 -11.12
C LYS A 111 4.37 -23.74 -10.17
N LEU A 112 3.40 -22.84 -10.19
CA LEU A 112 3.39 -21.68 -9.29
C LEU A 112 2.64 -21.99 -7.99
N PRO A 113 3.15 -21.58 -6.82
CA PRO A 113 2.39 -21.66 -5.59
C PRO A 113 1.17 -20.73 -5.65
N VAL A 114 0.06 -21.18 -5.09
CA VAL A 114 -1.22 -20.45 -5.07
C VAL A 114 -1.58 -20.08 -3.63
N VAL A 115 -1.97 -18.83 -3.42
CA VAL A 115 -2.55 -18.34 -2.17
C VAL A 115 -4.01 -18.00 -2.43
N ILE A 116 -4.93 -18.62 -1.70
CA ILE A 116 -6.35 -18.24 -1.71
C ILE A 116 -6.60 -17.36 -0.48
N PHE A 117 -7.14 -16.17 -0.69
CA PHE A 117 -7.37 -15.19 0.37
C PHE A 117 -8.86 -15.02 0.65
N SER A 118 -9.28 -15.31 1.89
CA SER A 118 -10.66 -15.09 2.35
C SER A 118 -10.79 -13.77 3.14
N PRO A 119 -11.64 -12.83 2.69
CA PRO A 119 -11.91 -11.56 3.36
C PRO A 119 -12.55 -11.69 4.74
N GLY A 120 -12.55 -10.58 5.49
CA GLY A 120 -13.39 -10.42 6.67
C GLY A 120 -14.89 -10.49 6.35
N ARG A 121 -15.71 -10.56 7.40
CA ARG A 121 -17.16 -10.59 7.27
C ARG A 121 -17.68 -9.28 6.69
N GLY A 122 -18.57 -9.35 5.69
CA GLY A 122 -19.11 -8.14 5.06
C GLY A 122 -18.12 -7.36 4.19
N VAL A 123 -16.84 -7.73 4.19
CA VAL A 123 -15.79 -7.05 3.44
C VAL A 123 -15.63 -7.69 2.07
N SER A 124 -15.39 -6.88 1.03
CA SER A 124 -15.10 -7.39 -0.31
C SER A 124 -13.63 -7.80 -0.47
N ARG A 125 -13.40 -8.78 -1.34
CA ARG A 125 -12.10 -9.21 -1.88
C ARG A 125 -11.21 -8.06 -2.36
N LEU A 126 -11.83 -6.94 -2.75
CA LEU A 126 -11.15 -5.75 -3.26
C LEU A 126 -10.36 -5.02 -2.18
N MET A 127 -10.79 -5.08 -0.92
CA MET A 127 -10.14 -4.41 0.22
C MET A 127 -8.83 -5.08 0.69
N TYR A 128 -8.32 -6.05 -0.06
CA TYR A 128 -7.08 -6.76 0.23
C TYR A 128 -6.12 -6.74 -0.97
N SER A 129 -6.32 -5.80 -1.89
CA SER A 129 -5.58 -5.72 -3.15
C SER A 129 -4.12 -5.38 -2.92
N ALA A 130 -3.78 -4.58 -1.91
CA ALA A 130 -2.38 -4.25 -1.57
C ALA A 130 -1.60 -5.50 -1.16
N MET A 131 -2.14 -6.25 -0.21
CA MET A 131 -1.54 -7.48 0.28
C MET A 131 -1.47 -8.54 -0.83
N ALA A 132 -2.57 -8.75 -1.57
CA ALA A 132 -2.60 -9.73 -2.65
C ALA A 132 -1.56 -9.42 -3.74
N ARG A 133 -1.42 -8.15 -4.11
CA ARG A 133 -0.40 -7.70 -5.06
C ARG A 133 1.03 -7.85 -4.51
N SER A 134 1.25 -7.53 -3.24
CA SER A 134 2.56 -7.67 -2.59
C SER A 134 3.01 -9.14 -2.57
N VAL A 135 2.12 -10.06 -2.17
CA VAL A 135 2.39 -11.50 -2.19
C VAL A 135 2.58 -12.00 -3.62
N ALA A 136 1.76 -11.54 -4.57
CA ALA A 136 1.91 -11.93 -5.96
C ALA A 136 3.25 -11.50 -6.55
N SER A 137 3.74 -10.31 -6.19
CA SER A 137 5.06 -9.82 -6.64
C SER A 137 6.25 -10.65 -6.16
N HIS A 138 6.04 -11.61 -5.25
CA HIS A 138 7.05 -12.59 -4.80
C HIS A 138 6.95 -13.94 -5.52
N GLY A 139 6.17 -14.05 -6.60
CA GLY A 139 6.09 -15.27 -7.41
C GLY A 139 4.95 -16.21 -7.03
N TYR A 140 3.94 -15.73 -6.31
CA TYR A 140 2.72 -16.47 -5.97
C TYR A 140 1.56 -16.03 -6.86
N VAL A 141 0.67 -16.95 -7.23
CA VAL A 141 -0.65 -16.56 -7.75
C VAL A 141 -1.56 -16.36 -6.56
N VAL A 142 -2.16 -15.17 -6.43
CA VAL A 142 -3.03 -14.86 -5.30
C VAL A 142 -4.47 -14.70 -5.78
N ILE A 143 -5.40 -15.43 -5.19
CA ILE A 143 -6.82 -15.42 -5.53
C ILE A 143 -7.59 -14.86 -4.34
N THR A 144 -8.06 -13.61 -4.43
CA THR A 144 -8.96 -13.05 -3.41
C THR A 144 -10.41 -13.37 -3.77
N VAL A 145 -11.23 -13.67 -2.76
CA VAL A 145 -12.56 -14.29 -2.95
C VAL A 145 -13.67 -13.45 -2.35
N ASP A 146 -14.69 -13.10 -3.14
CA ASP A 146 -15.97 -12.61 -2.64
C ASP A 146 -16.92 -13.78 -2.44
N HIS A 147 -17.31 -14.02 -1.18
CA HIS A 147 -18.25 -15.06 -0.81
C HIS A 147 -19.68 -14.52 -0.94
N ALA A 148 -20.46 -15.12 -1.85
CA ALA A 148 -21.82 -14.69 -2.14
C ALA A 148 -22.69 -14.57 -0.87
N HIS A 149 -23.43 -13.47 -0.78
CA HIS A 149 -24.31 -13.11 0.34
C HIS A 149 -23.63 -12.87 1.70
N ASP A 150 -22.30 -12.95 1.79
CA ASP A 150 -21.56 -12.56 3.00
C ASP A 150 -21.04 -11.12 2.90
N ALA A 151 -20.32 -10.80 1.81
CA ALA A 151 -19.85 -9.44 1.54
C ALA A 151 -21.04 -8.47 1.46
N SER A 152 -20.89 -7.24 1.95
CA SER A 152 -21.98 -6.24 1.98
C SER A 152 -22.58 -6.00 0.60
N ILE A 153 -21.74 -6.07 -0.44
CA ILE A 153 -22.16 -6.08 -1.84
C ILE A 153 -21.12 -6.82 -2.68
N ILE A 154 -21.60 -7.52 -3.71
CA ILE A 154 -20.79 -8.08 -4.79
C ILE A 154 -21.41 -7.61 -6.09
N GLU A 155 -20.64 -6.85 -6.86
CA GLU A 155 -21.00 -6.44 -8.22
C GLU A 155 -20.25 -7.30 -9.23
N TYR A 156 -21.01 -8.03 -10.05
CA TYR A 156 -20.47 -8.94 -11.06
C TYR A 156 -20.12 -8.19 -12.35
N PRO A 157 -19.22 -8.74 -13.19
CA PRO A 157 -18.85 -8.12 -14.47
C PRO A 157 -20.01 -7.89 -15.46
N ASP A 158 -21.10 -8.64 -15.32
CA ASP A 158 -22.34 -8.47 -16.11
C ASP A 158 -23.22 -7.30 -15.63
N GLY A 159 -22.80 -6.58 -14.57
CA GLY A 159 -23.52 -5.47 -13.95
C GLY A 159 -24.58 -5.88 -12.93
N SER A 160 -24.85 -7.19 -12.77
CA SER A 160 -25.70 -7.70 -11.69
C SER A 160 -25.00 -7.52 -10.33
N ALA A 161 -25.79 -7.42 -9.27
CA ALA A 161 -25.23 -7.30 -7.93
C ALA A 161 -26.08 -8.06 -6.91
N ILE A 162 -25.41 -8.59 -5.88
CA ILE A 162 -26.05 -9.20 -4.71
C ILE A 162 -25.55 -8.52 -3.44
N THR A 163 -26.35 -8.53 -2.39
CA THR A 163 -26.03 -7.94 -1.09
C THR A 163 -25.83 -9.01 -0.02
N GLY A 164 -25.18 -8.62 1.06
CA GLY A 164 -25.02 -9.45 2.24
C GLY A 164 -26.36 -9.72 2.93
N VAL A 165 -26.65 -10.98 3.23
CA VAL A 165 -27.87 -11.40 3.96
C VAL A 165 -27.57 -12.20 5.23
N VAL A 166 -26.28 -12.46 5.50
CA VAL A 166 -25.84 -13.14 6.72
C VAL A 166 -26.19 -12.29 7.94
N GLY A 167 -27.09 -12.83 8.79
CA GLY A 167 -27.59 -12.19 10.02
C GLY A 167 -26.51 -11.94 11.07
N GLU A 168 -26.86 -11.29 12.19
CA GLU A 168 -25.90 -10.81 13.21
C GLU A 168 -24.86 -11.83 13.68
N ALA A 169 -23.69 -11.34 14.09
CA ALA A 169 -22.58 -12.18 14.51
C ALA A 169 -22.89 -12.90 15.83
N ASN A 170 -23.04 -14.20 15.75
CA ASN A 170 -23.00 -15.12 16.89
C ASN A 170 -22.26 -16.40 16.47
N GLN A 171 -21.95 -17.25 17.44
CA GLN A 171 -21.17 -18.48 17.20
C GLN A 171 -21.71 -19.31 16.03
N THR A 172 -23.01 -19.61 16.04
CA THR A 172 -23.67 -20.45 15.01
C THR A 172 -23.56 -19.82 13.62
N VAL A 173 -23.78 -18.51 13.51
CA VAL A 173 -23.70 -17.79 12.24
C VAL A 173 -22.26 -17.77 11.72
N LEU A 174 -21.28 -17.53 12.60
CA LEU A 174 -19.88 -17.48 12.23
C LEU A 174 -19.36 -18.86 11.79
N GLU A 175 -19.72 -19.92 12.51
CA GLU A 175 -19.36 -21.30 12.14
C GLU A 175 -20.01 -21.72 10.82
N THR A 176 -21.29 -21.36 10.61
CA THR A 176 -21.99 -21.63 9.35
C THR A 176 -21.36 -20.88 8.19
N SER A 177 -21.08 -19.58 8.36
CA SER A 177 -20.41 -18.79 7.33
C SER A 177 -19.01 -19.34 7.05
N ALA A 178 -18.21 -19.66 8.07
CA ALA A 178 -16.89 -20.25 7.89
C ALA A 178 -16.95 -21.56 7.10
N LYS A 179 -17.93 -22.43 7.37
CA LYS A 179 -18.15 -23.68 6.63
C LYS A 179 -18.50 -23.43 5.16
N VAL A 180 -19.42 -22.51 4.86
CA VAL A 180 -19.79 -22.17 3.48
C VAL A 180 -18.57 -21.59 2.73
N ARG A 181 -17.82 -20.71 3.39
CA ARG A 181 -16.59 -20.12 2.85
C ARG A 181 -15.50 -21.18 2.60
N SER A 182 -15.35 -22.17 3.48
CA SER A 182 -14.44 -23.31 3.27
C SER A 182 -14.83 -24.16 2.04
N GLN A 183 -16.13 -24.35 1.81
CA GLN A 183 -16.59 -25.03 0.59
C GLN A 183 -16.30 -24.21 -0.67
N ASP A 184 -16.42 -22.88 -0.62
CA ASP A 184 -16.05 -22.01 -1.74
C ASP A 184 -14.54 -22.13 -2.06
N ILE A 185 -13.70 -22.21 -1.03
CA ILE A 185 -12.25 -22.41 -1.20
C ILE A 185 -11.95 -23.80 -1.76
N SER A 186 -12.59 -24.85 -1.25
CA SER A 186 -12.47 -26.21 -1.78
C SER A 186 -12.84 -26.28 -3.26
N PHE A 187 -13.93 -25.61 -3.66
CA PHE A 187 -14.34 -25.50 -5.05
C PHE A 187 -13.27 -24.81 -5.92
N ILE A 188 -12.67 -23.71 -5.46
CA ILE A 188 -11.55 -23.08 -6.17
C ILE A 188 -10.36 -24.05 -6.29
N ILE A 189 -10.07 -24.82 -5.24
CA ILE A 189 -9.00 -25.84 -5.25
C ILE A 189 -9.27 -26.92 -6.31
N ASP A 190 -10.51 -27.37 -6.46
CA ASP A 190 -10.90 -28.31 -7.51
C ASP A 190 -10.56 -27.76 -8.91
N LEU A 191 -10.89 -26.49 -9.16
CA LEU A 191 -10.65 -25.84 -10.45
C LEU A 191 -9.16 -25.62 -10.75
N ILE A 192 -8.33 -25.26 -9.75
CA ILE A 192 -6.89 -25.07 -9.97
C ILE A 192 -6.10 -26.38 -10.00
N LYS A 193 -6.67 -27.49 -9.51
CA LYS A 193 -6.03 -28.81 -9.59
C LYS A 193 -6.28 -29.52 -10.92
N ASP A 194 -7.40 -29.21 -11.59
CA ASP A 194 -7.62 -29.66 -12.96
C ASP A 194 -6.78 -28.82 -13.93
N ASN A 195 -5.81 -29.43 -14.64
CA ASN A 195 -4.87 -28.68 -15.47
C ASN A 195 -5.54 -27.91 -16.62
N ALA A 196 -6.62 -28.44 -17.20
CA ALA A 196 -7.32 -27.78 -18.28
C ALA A 196 -8.03 -26.52 -17.77
N THR A 197 -8.78 -26.67 -16.68
CA THR A 197 -9.50 -25.59 -16.02
C THR A 197 -8.55 -24.57 -15.39
N ALA A 198 -7.45 -25.01 -14.75
CA ALA A 198 -6.43 -24.14 -14.18
C ALA A 198 -5.81 -23.23 -15.26
N ARG A 199 -5.54 -23.79 -16.45
CA ARG A 199 -5.01 -23.06 -17.59
C ARG A 199 -6.04 -22.09 -18.17
N GLU A 200 -7.28 -22.52 -18.35
CA GLU A 200 -8.35 -21.70 -18.93
C GLU A 200 -8.81 -20.57 -17.99
N GLN A 201 -8.98 -20.91 -16.71
CA GLN A 201 -9.56 -20.02 -15.72
C GLN A 201 -8.52 -19.15 -15.02
N PHE A 202 -7.29 -19.63 -14.83
CA PHE A 202 -6.27 -18.94 -14.04
C PHE A 202 -4.96 -18.70 -14.79
N GLY A 203 -4.82 -19.19 -16.03
CA GLY A 203 -3.58 -19.07 -16.80
C GLY A 203 -2.42 -19.90 -16.23
N LEU A 204 -2.73 -20.91 -15.42
CA LEU A 204 -1.74 -21.75 -14.74
C LEU A 204 -1.36 -22.95 -15.62
N SER A 205 -0.07 -23.11 -15.91
CA SER A 205 0.47 -24.33 -16.54
C SER A 205 0.48 -25.53 -15.62
N GLY A 206 0.50 -25.26 -14.32
CA GLY A 206 0.51 -26.24 -13.25
C GLY A 206 0.44 -25.55 -11.90
N THR A 207 -0.19 -26.24 -10.95
CA THR A 207 -0.39 -25.72 -9.58
C THR A 207 0.65 -26.32 -8.64
N GLY A 208 1.40 -25.43 -7.98
CA GLY A 208 2.37 -25.76 -6.94
C GLY A 208 1.70 -26.00 -5.58
N GLY A 209 2.37 -25.55 -4.51
CA GLY A 209 1.78 -25.57 -3.17
C GLY A 209 0.59 -24.64 -3.05
N ILE A 210 -0.45 -25.06 -2.31
CA ILE A 210 -1.66 -24.27 -2.07
C ILE A 210 -1.65 -23.82 -0.61
N PHE A 211 -1.82 -22.53 -0.39
CA PHE A 211 -1.92 -21.91 0.93
C PHE A 211 -3.21 -21.11 1.03
N VAL A 212 -3.75 -20.98 2.24
CA VAL A 212 -4.95 -20.18 2.47
C VAL A 212 -4.68 -19.12 3.51
N PHE A 213 -4.90 -17.87 3.13
CA PHE A 213 -4.79 -16.73 4.03
C PHE A 213 -6.21 -16.21 4.30
N GLY A 214 -6.40 -15.53 5.41
CA GLY A 214 -7.61 -14.76 5.57
C GLY A 214 -7.59 -13.85 6.78
N HIS A 215 -8.51 -12.91 6.78
CA HIS A 215 -8.65 -11.89 7.81
C HIS A 215 -9.97 -12.02 8.56
N SER A 216 -9.97 -11.81 9.89
CA SER A 216 -11.18 -11.89 10.72
C SER A 216 -11.86 -13.26 10.54
N ILE A 217 -13.16 -13.32 10.24
CA ILE A 217 -13.82 -14.61 9.90
C ILE A 217 -13.13 -15.35 8.75
N GLY A 218 -12.50 -14.65 7.80
CA GLY A 218 -11.72 -15.26 6.73
C GLY A 218 -10.47 -15.97 7.24
N GLY A 219 -9.90 -15.50 8.34
CA GLY A 219 -8.81 -16.17 9.04
C GLY A 219 -9.30 -17.46 9.70
N ALA A 220 -10.46 -17.42 10.36
CA ALA A 220 -11.14 -18.62 10.87
C ALA A 220 -11.45 -19.62 9.76
N THR A 221 -11.92 -19.14 8.60
CA THR A 221 -12.13 -19.93 7.39
C THR A 221 -10.84 -20.55 6.90
N ALA A 222 -9.72 -19.81 6.87
CA ALA A 222 -8.43 -20.32 6.40
C ALA A 222 -7.98 -21.53 7.23
N VAL A 223 -8.06 -21.42 8.56
CA VAL A 223 -7.71 -22.50 9.49
C VAL A 223 -8.71 -23.65 9.40
N SER A 224 -10.02 -23.37 9.37
CA SER A 224 -11.05 -24.40 9.24
C SER A 224 -10.92 -25.20 7.95
N THR A 225 -10.55 -24.53 6.85
CA THR A 225 -10.32 -25.19 5.57
C THR A 225 -9.05 -26.03 5.62
N LEU A 226 -7.96 -25.51 6.21
CA LEU A 226 -6.73 -26.29 6.41
C LEU A 226 -6.98 -27.58 7.22
N PHE A 227 -7.89 -27.53 8.18
CA PHE A 227 -8.31 -28.68 8.99
C PHE A 227 -9.05 -29.73 8.16
N SER A 228 -9.93 -29.33 7.24
CA SER A 228 -10.77 -30.25 6.48
C SER A 228 -10.25 -30.62 5.09
N GLU A 229 -9.19 -29.97 4.62
CA GLU A 229 -8.70 -30.08 3.24
C GLU A 229 -7.22 -30.47 3.20
N ASP A 230 -6.97 -31.71 2.75
CA ASP A 230 -5.64 -32.27 2.68
C ASP A 230 -4.74 -31.61 1.64
N ARG A 231 -5.31 -31.01 0.60
CA ARG A 231 -4.58 -30.38 -0.51
C ARG A 231 -3.89 -29.06 -0.14
N ILE A 232 -4.24 -28.45 0.99
CA ILE A 232 -3.64 -27.19 1.49
C ILE A 232 -2.38 -27.52 2.31
N GLN A 233 -1.30 -26.78 2.08
CA GLN A 233 0.00 -26.97 2.74
C GLN A 233 0.18 -26.11 4.00
N GLY A 234 -0.55 -25.01 4.14
CA GLY A 234 -0.51 -24.19 5.35
C GLY A 234 -1.48 -23.01 5.28
N ALA A 235 -1.67 -22.35 6.42
CA ALA A 235 -2.60 -21.23 6.55
C ALA A 235 -2.03 -20.05 7.34
N ILE A 236 -2.51 -18.85 7.01
CA ILE A 236 -2.29 -17.63 7.79
C ILE A 236 -3.65 -17.08 8.23
N ASN A 237 -3.82 -16.95 9.54
CA ASN A 237 -4.94 -16.27 10.16
C ASN A 237 -4.53 -14.86 10.59
N LEU A 238 -5.13 -13.84 9.96
CA LEU A 238 -4.93 -12.43 10.27
C LEU A 238 -6.06 -11.94 11.18
N ASP A 239 -5.77 -11.83 12.48
CA ASP A 239 -6.64 -11.22 13.49
C ASP A 239 -8.07 -11.82 13.58
N GLY A 240 -8.22 -13.11 13.24
CA GLY A 240 -9.49 -13.82 13.29
C GLY A 240 -9.57 -14.84 14.41
N ASP A 241 -10.70 -14.94 15.09
CA ASP A 241 -10.93 -16.01 16.07
C ASP A 241 -10.86 -17.39 15.43
N MET A 242 -10.59 -18.42 16.23
CA MET A 242 -10.57 -19.81 15.77
C MET A 242 -11.98 -20.40 15.91
N LEU A 243 -12.47 -21.07 14.86
CA LEU A 243 -13.83 -21.61 14.81
C LEU A 243 -13.82 -23.11 14.49
N GLY A 244 -14.79 -23.84 15.04
CA GLY A 244 -15.00 -25.25 14.74
C GLY A 244 -14.03 -26.22 15.45
N PRO A 245 -13.96 -27.49 14.97
CA PRO A 245 -13.24 -28.56 15.66
C PRO A 245 -11.73 -28.34 15.82
N VAL A 246 -11.14 -27.48 14.99
CA VAL A 246 -9.70 -27.18 15.01
C VAL A 246 -9.27 -26.53 16.32
N VAL A 247 -10.17 -25.84 17.02
CA VAL A 247 -9.87 -25.19 18.31
C VAL A 247 -9.35 -26.19 19.34
N LYS A 248 -9.94 -27.39 19.36
CA LYS A 248 -9.59 -28.46 20.31
C LYS A 248 -8.58 -29.47 19.77
N THR A 249 -8.56 -29.64 18.45
CA THR A 249 -7.76 -30.68 17.81
C THR A 249 -6.38 -30.19 17.43
N GLY A 250 -6.24 -28.89 17.11
CA GLY A 250 -5.05 -28.35 16.47
C GLY A 250 -4.84 -28.86 15.05
N LEU A 251 -3.65 -28.60 14.50
CA LEU A 251 -3.24 -29.04 13.17
C LEU A 251 -1.81 -29.59 13.18
N ALA A 252 -1.55 -30.58 12.34
CA ALA A 252 -0.20 -31.04 12.02
C ALA A 252 0.48 -30.22 10.91
N LYS A 253 -0.28 -29.36 10.23
CA LYS A 253 0.19 -28.54 9.10
C LYS A 253 0.61 -27.14 9.53
N PRO A 254 1.48 -26.47 8.74
CA PRO A 254 1.92 -25.11 9.03
C PRO A 254 0.80 -24.09 9.29
N LEU A 255 0.90 -23.38 10.42
CA LEU A 255 -0.08 -22.37 10.84
C LEU A 255 0.60 -21.10 11.37
N PHE A 256 0.25 -19.95 10.82
CA PHE A 256 0.67 -18.64 11.34
C PHE A 256 -0.55 -17.86 11.83
N LEU A 257 -0.50 -17.40 13.07
CA LEU A 257 -1.50 -16.54 13.67
C LEU A 257 -0.88 -15.15 13.84
N ILE A 258 -1.44 -14.13 13.20
CA ILE A 258 -0.89 -12.76 13.21
C ILE A 258 -2.02 -11.80 13.53
N GLY A 259 -1.95 -11.13 14.67
CA GLY A 259 -3.04 -10.31 15.17
C GLY A 259 -2.57 -8.97 15.69
N ARG A 260 -3.56 -8.15 16.08
CA ARG A 260 -3.28 -6.98 16.93
C ARG A 260 -2.98 -7.44 18.36
N PRO A 261 -2.54 -6.55 19.27
CA PRO A 261 -2.47 -6.88 20.68
C PRO A 261 -3.87 -7.25 21.19
N HIS A 262 -4.09 -8.53 21.51
CA HIS A 262 -5.37 -9.02 22.01
C HIS A 262 -5.52 -8.74 23.50
N SER A 263 -6.73 -8.41 23.94
CA SER A 263 -7.06 -8.52 25.36
C SER A 263 -7.02 -9.99 25.79
N ARG A 264 -6.77 -10.26 27.08
CA ARG A 264 -6.74 -11.62 27.65
C ARG A 264 -8.03 -12.42 27.38
N GLU A 265 -9.13 -11.74 27.06
CA GLU A 265 -10.45 -12.33 26.77
C GLU A 265 -10.68 -12.67 25.29
N GLN A 266 -9.94 -12.08 24.34
CA GLN A 266 -9.99 -12.45 22.90
C GLN A 266 -8.99 -13.58 22.55
N GLY A 267 -7.95 -13.77 23.36
CA GLY A 267 -6.96 -14.86 23.19
C GLY A 267 -7.36 -16.31 23.52
N PRO A 268 -8.53 -16.69 24.10
CA PRO A 268 -8.79 -18.08 24.48
C PRO A 268 -8.74 -19.06 23.31
N SER A 269 -9.34 -18.73 22.16
CA SER A 269 -9.42 -19.64 21.02
C SER A 269 -8.07 -19.83 20.31
N TRP A 270 -7.24 -18.78 20.24
CA TRP A 270 -5.87 -18.84 19.74
C TRP A 270 -5.00 -19.70 20.64
N ASN A 271 -5.04 -19.45 21.96
CA ASN A 271 -4.27 -20.22 22.92
C ASN A 271 -4.68 -21.69 22.95
N GLU A 272 -5.98 -21.98 22.93
CA GLU A 272 -6.48 -23.36 22.91
C GLU A 272 -6.03 -24.09 21.64
N THR A 273 -6.16 -23.45 20.46
CA THR A 273 -5.69 -24.08 19.22
C THR A 273 -4.17 -24.25 19.22
N TRP A 274 -3.43 -23.23 19.65
CA TRP A 274 -1.97 -23.23 19.67
C TRP A 274 -1.39 -24.28 20.63
N ASN A 275 -2.04 -24.50 21.78
CA ASN A 275 -1.65 -25.55 22.73
C ASN A 275 -1.85 -26.97 22.18
N ASN A 276 -2.71 -27.14 21.18
CA ASN A 276 -2.95 -28.41 20.49
C ASN A 276 -2.27 -28.48 19.11
N GLN A 277 -1.52 -27.45 18.73
CA GLN A 277 -0.88 -27.35 17.41
C GLN A 277 0.43 -28.15 17.37
N ASP A 278 0.49 -29.16 16.50
CA ASP A 278 1.70 -29.98 16.29
C ASP A 278 2.55 -29.49 15.11
N GLY A 279 1.95 -28.81 14.14
CA GLY A 279 2.62 -28.33 12.93
C GLY A 279 3.46 -27.08 13.18
N THR A 280 4.51 -26.87 12.36
CA THR A 280 5.36 -25.68 12.42
C THR A 280 4.55 -24.40 12.34
N GLY A 281 4.85 -23.39 13.14
CA GLY A 281 4.06 -22.18 13.09
C GLY A 281 4.66 -21.03 13.84
N MET A 282 3.91 -19.94 13.88
CA MET A 282 4.22 -18.79 14.72
C MET A 282 2.93 -18.09 15.14
N MET A 283 2.90 -17.60 16.38
CA MET A 283 1.88 -16.69 16.88
C MET A 283 2.53 -15.31 17.10
N LEU A 284 2.06 -14.31 16.38
CA LEU A 284 2.58 -12.94 16.38
C LEU A 284 1.50 -11.94 16.77
N GLN A 285 1.92 -10.92 17.51
CA GLN A 285 1.16 -9.69 17.71
C GLN A 285 1.98 -8.53 17.15
N ILE A 286 1.32 -7.62 16.44
CA ILE A 286 1.94 -6.42 15.88
C ILE A 286 1.46 -5.22 16.68
N ASP A 287 2.35 -4.59 17.44
CA ASP A 287 2.03 -3.39 18.22
C ASP A 287 1.45 -2.27 17.35
N ASP A 288 0.64 -1.42 17.96
CA ASP A 288 0.00 -0.27 17.31
C ASP A 288 -0.88 -0.59 16.08
N THR A 289 -1.35 -1.83 15.95
CA THR A 289 -2.32 -2.24 14.94
C THR A 289 -3.73 -2.38 15.49
N THR A 290 -4.72 -2.25 14.59
CA THR A 290 -6.15 -2.45 14.86
C THR A 290 -6.69 -3.55 13.96
N HIS A 291 -7.94 -3.97 14.15
CA HIS A 291 -8.58 -4.95 13.26
C HIS A 291 -8.46 -4.55 11.77
N GLN A 292 -8.68 -3.26 11.50
CA GLN A 292 -8.72 -2.75 10.13
C GLN A 292 -7.31 -2.55 9.55
N SER A 293 -6.24 -2.79 10.32
CA SER A 293 -4.86 -2.66 9.84
C SER A 293 -4.47 -3.76 8.84
N PHE A 294 -5.19 -4.88 8.83
CA PHE A 294 -4.92 -6.04 7.94
C PHE A 294 -5.65 -5.98 6.59
N MET A 295 -6.33 -4.87 6.30
CA MET A 295 -6.94 -4.57 5.00
C MET A 295 -6.35 -3.28 4.43
N ASP A 296 -6.74 -2.90 3.23
CA ASP A 296 -6.21 -1.72 2.53
C ASP A 296 -6.67 -0.38 3.16
N ALA A 297 -7.52 -0.41 4.21
CA ALA A 297 -8.10 0.79 4.84
C ALA A 297 -7.07 1.84 5.33
N PRO A 298 -5.93 1.48 5.97
CA PRO A 298 -4.93 2.46 6.37
C PRO A 298 -4.32 3.22 5.18
N LEU A 299 -4.22 2.58 4.00
CA LEU A 299 -3.72 3.20 2.78
C LEU A 299 -4.73 4.19 2.17
N LEU A 300 -5.99 4.14 2.59
CA LEU A 300 -7.02 5.09 2.15
C LEU A 300 -6.92 6.41 2.92
N LYS A 301 -6.62 6.36 4.22
CA LYS A 301 -6.40 7.56 5.05
C LYS A 301 -5.22 8.41 4.57
N SER A 302 -4.14 7.78 4.12
CA SER A 302 -3.01 8.51 3.53
C SER A 302 -3.37 9.18 2.20
N ASN A 303 -4.40 8.71 1.49
CA ASN A 303 -4.82 9.24 0.19
C ASN A 303 -5.98 10.24 0.27
N SER A 304 -6.82 10.22 1.31
CA SER A 304 -7.85 11.24 1.53
C SER A 304 -7.24 12.61 1.86
N ASN A 305 -5.95 12.67 2.23
CA ASN A 305 -5.18 13.91 2.36
C ASN A 305 -4.61 14.43 1.04
N ARG A 306 -5.02 13.91 -0.13
CA ARG A 306 -4.55 14.41 -1.44
C ARG A 306 -4.87 15.88 -1.73
N ALA A 307 -5.76 16.50 -0.94
CA ALA A 307 -6.03 17.94 -0.98
C ALA A 307 -5.36 18.74 0.17
N MET A 308 -4.60 18.09 1.07
CA MET A 308 -4.07 18.66 2.32
C MET A 308 -2.62 18.24 2.61
N ALA A 309 -1.74 18.28 1.59
CA ALA A 309 -0.31 17.99 1.77
C ALA A 309 0.50 19.28 1.66
N PRO A 310 1.54 19.49 2.49
CA PRO A 310 2.40 20.66 2.37
C PRO A 310 3.09 20.68 1.01
N THR A 311 3.33 21.88 0.48
CA THR A 311 4.16 22.00 -0.73
C THR A 311 5.63 21.75 -0.35
N ILE A 312 6.35 20.97 -1.17
CA ILE A 312 7.80 20.80 -1.04
C ILE A 312 8.49 21.87 -1.88
N PHE A 313 9.34 22.67 -1.25
CA PHE A 313 10.15 23.66 -1.96
C PHE A 313 11.63 23.29 -1.87
N VAL A 314 12.24 23.01 -3.00
CA VAL A 314 13.62 22.51 -3.10
C VAL A 314 14.57 23.63 -3.47
N VAL A 315 15.60 23.83 -2.65
CA VAL A 315 16.72 24.75 -2.88
C VAL A 315 17.97 23.93 -3.25
N PRO A 316 18.45 24.02 -4.50
CA PRO A 316 19.67 23.34 -4.96
C PRO A 316 20.96 23.76 -4.24
N GLY A 317 22.04 23.01 -4.44
CA GLY A 317 23.39 23.43 -4.08
C GLY A 317 24.07 24.33 -5.14
N PHE A 318 25.27 24.81 -4.84
CA PHE A 318 26.09 25.51 -5.84
C PHE A 318 26.32 24.64 -7.08
N TYR A 319 26.28 25.29 -8.25
CA TYR A 319 26.49 24.65 -9.55
C TYR A 319 25.40 23.66 -9.98
N GLU A 320 24.35 23.49 -9.18
CA GLU A 320 23.22 22.62 -9.49
C GLU A 320 22.04 23.42 -10.04
N GLY A 321 21.41 22.90 -11.08
CA GLY A 321 20.14 23.41 -11.62
C GLY A 321 18.96 22.51 -11.27
N PRO A 322 17.72 22.95 -11.53
CA PRO A 322 16.51 22.20 -11.17
C PRO A 322 16.45 20.76 -11.69
N MET A 323 17.04 20.49 -12.87
CA MET A 323 17.02 19.15 -13.48
C MET A 323 17.68 18.07 -12.61
N VAL A 324 18.67 18.43 -11.78
CA VAL A 324 19.34 17.48 -10.85
C VAL A 324 18.33 16.92 -9.84
N PHE A 325 17.32 17.71 -9.48
CA PHE A 325 16.31 17.35 -8.49
C PHE A 325 15.04 16.77 -9.13
N GLN A 326 14.94 16.71 -10.46
CA GLN A 326 13.73 16.21 -11.13
C GLN A 326 13.38 14.76 -10.74
N PRO A 327 14.32 13.81 -10.62
CA PRO A 327 13.98 12.45 -10.15
C PRO A 327 13.43 12.42 -8.72
N LEU A 328 13.95 13.28 -7.84
CA LEU A 328 13.45 13.42 -6.47
C LEU A 328 12.07 14.10 -6.45
N ALA A 329 11.88 15.15 -7.24
CA ALA A 329 10.59 15.82 -7.39
C ALA A 329 9.51 14.91 -7.97
N ASN A 330 9.85 14.05 -8.94
CA ASN A 330 8.93 13.03 -9.45
C ASN A 330 8.48 12.10 -8.34
N ASN A 331 9.40 11.67 -7.47
CA ASN A 331 9.08 10.83 -6.31
C ASN A 331 8.15 11.54 -5.31
N PHE A 332 8.34 12.83 -5.05
CA PHE A 332 7.42 13.61 -4.22
C PHE A 332 6.04 13.78 -4.87
N ASN A 333 6.01 14.12 -6.15
CA ASN A 333 4.77 14.28 -6.92
C ASN A 333 3.98 12.95 -6.98
N GLU A 334 4.66 11.82 -7.12
CA GLU A 334 4.05 10.48 -7.05
C GLU A 334 3.43 10.18 -5.69
N ARG A 335 3.98 10.76 -4.62
CA ARG A 335 3.49 10.70 -3.24
C ARG A 335 2.43 11.77 -2.94
N GLY A 336 2.06 12.60 -3.92
CA GLY A 336 0.99 13.60 -3.81
C GLY A 336 1.43 14.97 -3.31
N PHE A 337 2.73 15.23 -3.17
CA PHE A 337 3.22 16.55 -2.79
C PHE A 337 3.42 17.42 -4.03
N LYS A 338 2.88 18.64 -4.03
CA LYS A 338 3.29 19.68 -5.00
C LYS A 338 4.77 19.96 -4.73
N THR A 339 5.62 19.83 -5.76
CA THR A 339 7.05 20.13 -5.63
C THR A 339 7.44 21.30 -6.51
N VAL A 340 8.10 22.31 -5.92
CA VAL A 340 8.68 23.46 -6.60
C VAL A 340 10.18 23.43 -6.40
N ILE A 341 10.94 23.69 -7.45
CA ILE A 341 12.41 23.71 -7.42
C ILE A 341 12.84 25.08 -7.92
N THR A 342 13.54 25.84 -7.08
CA THR A 342 14.06 27.17 -7.46
C THR A 342 15.42 27.06 -8.16
N THR A 343 15.85 28.16 -8.75
CA THR A 343 17.21 28.33 -9.29
C THR A 343 18.06 29.15 -8.34
N ILE A 344 19.37 28.94 -8.38
CA ILE A 344 20.35 29.85 -7.79
C ILE A 344 20.86 30.75 -8.92
N SER A 345 20.78 32.07 -8.75
CA SER A 345 21.10 33.04 -9.79
C SER A 345 22.57 33.07 -10.20
N SER A 346 23.47 32.66 -9.31
CA SER A 346 24.89 32.48 -9.59
C SER A 346 25.23 31.19 -10.36
N THR A 347 24.32 30.20 -10.40
CA THR A 347 24.56 28.94 -11.12
C THR A 347 24.70 29.17 -12.63
N GLY A 348 25.83 28.72 -13.19
CA GLY A 348 26.11 28.79 -14.63
C GLY A 348 26.53 30.16 -15.14
N LYS A 349 26.76 31.14 -14.25
CA LYS A 349 27.23 32.48 -14.62
C LYS A 349 28.74 32.62 -14.55
N THR A 350 29.26 33.55 -15.35
CA THR A 350 30.69 33.87 -15.38
C THR A 350 31.03 34.93 -14.35
N PRO A 351 32.30 35.04 -13.89
CA PRO A 351 32.71 36.02 -12.89
C PRO A 351 32.44 37.49 -13.25
N THR A 352 32.21 37.82 -14.52
CA THR A 352 31.85 39.18 -14.95
C THR A 352 30.42 39.57 -14.60
N ASP A 353 29.53 38.58 -14.36
CA ASP A 353 28.13 38.80 -13.97
C ASP A 353 27.93 38.77 -12.43
N SER A 354 29.00 38.47 -11.67
CA SER A 354 29.07 38.04 -10.27
C SER A 354 27.89 38.43 -9.36
N PRO A 355 26.82 37.61 -9.30
CA PRO A 355 25.79 37.76 -8.28
C PRO A 355 26.41 37.49 -6.92
N THR A 356 26.03 38.29 -5.94
CA THR A 356 26.37 38.08 -4.54
C THR A 356 25.50 36.98 -3.93
N MET A 357 25.88 36.49 -2.75
CA MET A 357 25.02 35.58 -1.99
C MET A 357 23.67 36.24 -1.62
N ASP A 358 23.65 37.56 -1.41
CA ASP A 358 22.41 38.31 -1.16
C ASP A 358 21.51 38.34 -2.39
N ASP A 359 22.08 38.39 -3.60
CA ASP A 359 21.31 38.29 -4.85
C ASP A 359 20.69 36.89 -5.00
N ASP A 360 21.43 35.84 -4.63
CA ASP A 360 20.92 34.47 -4.62
C ASP A 360 19.80 34.29 -3.58
N ILE A 361 19.97 34.83 -2.37
CA ILE A 361 18.93 34.85 -1.32
C ILE A 361 17.67 35.56 -1.82
N ALA A 362 17.84 36.75 -2.44
CA ALA A 362 16.72 37.52 -2.96
C ALA A 362 16.00 36.79 -4.11
N ASN A 363 16.75 36.10 -4.97
CA ASN A 363 16.17 35.30 -6.05
C ASN A 363 15.37 34.11 -5.52
N ILE A 364 15.90 33.37 -4.54
CA ILE A 364 15.17 32.27 -3.90
C ILE A 364 13.92 32.81 -3.21
N ALA A 365 14.03 33.91 -2.46
CA ALA A 365 12.89 34.52 -1.77
C ALA A 365 11.79 34.94 -2.76
N LYS A 366 12.15 35.46 -3.94
CA LYS A 366 11.20 35.82 -5.00
C LYS A 366 10.37 34.63 -5.46
N ASP A 367 11.00 33.46 -5.63
CA ASP A 367 10.30 32.24 -6.03
C ASP A 367 9.53 31.61 -4.85
N PHE A 368 10.05 31.78 -3.63
CA PHE A 368 9.57 31.07 -2.46
C PHE A 368 8.35 31.72 -1.79
N VAL A 369 8.30 33.06 -1.74
CA VAL A 369 7.19 33.80 -1.12
C VAL A 369 5.83 33.46 -1.75
N PRO A 370 5.66 33.44 -3.09
CA PRO A 370 4.39 33.04 -3.70
C PRO A 370 3.97 31.62 -3.33
N VAL A 371 4.92 30.68 -3.29
CA VAL A 371 4.65 29.29 -2.88
C VAL A 371 4.16 29.22 -1.44
N VAL A 372 4.77 30.00 -0.56
CA VAL A 372 4.34 30.12 0.84
C VAL A 372 2.94 30.72 0.94
N ASP A 373 2.67 31.80 0.22
CA ASP A 373 1.36 32.49 0.25
C ASP A 373 0.22 31.59 -0.28
N GLU A 374 0.50 30.78 -1.30
CA GLU A 374 -0.46 29.82 -1.88
C GLU A 374 -0.69 28.58 -1.02
N ALA A 375 0.24 28.21 -0.14
CA ALA A 375 0.22 26.94 0.58
C ALA A 375 -0.84 26.84 1.69
N GLY A 376 -1.53 27.94 2.03
CA GLY A 376 -2.64 27.94 2.99
C GLY A 376 -2.28 27.33 4.36
N GLU A 377 -3.21 26.62 4.98
CA GLU A 377 -2.96 25.96 6.28
C GLU A 377 -2.01 24.79 6.17
N GLU A 378 -1.83 24.20 4.99
CA GLU A 378 -0.93 23.07 4.76
C GLU A 378 0.53 23.45 4.88
N GLY A 379 0.86 24.68 4.46
CA GLY A 379 2.19 25.23 4.58
C GLY A 379 3.22 24.56 3.68
N VAL A 380 4.49 24.83 3.97
CA VAL A 380 5.62 24.44 3.11
C VAL A 380 6.68 23.69 3.91
N ILE A 381 7.26 22.67 3.29
CA ILE A 381 8.50 22.04 3.74
C ILE A 381 9.62 22.50 2.82
N ALA A 382 10.61 23.21 3.38
CA ALA A 382 11.78 23.65 2.65
C ALA A 382 12.85 22.55 2.66
N VAL A 383 13.24 22.05 1.49
CA VAL A 383 14.26 21.01 1.33
C VAL A 383 15.50 21.66 0.72
N MET A 384 16.61 21.64 1.45
CA MET A 384 17.83 22.37 1.11
C MET A 384 19.00 21.43 0.95
N HIS A 385 19.70 21.49 -0.18
CA HIS A 385 20.86 20.65 -0.47
C HIS A 385 22.16 21.45 -0.49
N SER A 386 23.24 20.89 0.08
CA SER A 386 24.59 21.46 -0.02
C SER A 386 24.62 22.95 0.41
N ALA A 387 25.09 23.84 -0.46
CA ALA A 387 25.11 25.29 -0.23
C ALA A 387 23.72 25.92 -0.07
N GLY A 388 22.68 25.30 -0.65
CA GLY A 388 21.29 25.69 -0.46
C GLY A 388 20.87 25.69 1.01
N GLY A 389 21.60 25.00 1.90
CA GLY A 389 21.37 25.07 3.34
C GLY A 389 21.50 26.48 3.91
N PHE A 390 22.60 27.20 3.64
CA PHE A 390 22.79 28.55 4.17
C PHE A 390 22.11 29.63 3.31
N ILE A 391 22.11 29.50 1.98
CA ILE A 391 21.47 30.47 1.09
C ILE A 391 19.95 30.37 1.20
N GLY A 392 19.41 29.16 1.18
CA GLY A 392 17.98 28.91 1.35
C GLY A 392 17.49 29.36 2.72
N SER A 393 18.27 29.13 3.79
CA SER A 393 17.93 29.61 5.14
C SER A 393 17.80 31.14 5.21
N GLY A 394 18.68 31.87 4.51
CA GLY A 394 18.57 33.33 4.38
C GLY A 394 17.25 33.78 3.76
N ALA A 395 16.74 33.02 2.78
CA ALA A 395 15.48 33.31 2.11
C ALA A 395 14.23 32.98 2.95
N LEU A 396 14.34 32.23 4.06
CA LEU A 396 13.21 31.88 4.93
C LEU A 396 12.80 33.00 5.89
N LYS A 397 13.53 34.12 5.92
CA LYS A 397 13.34 35.18 6.92
C LYS A 397 11.90 35.68 6.94
N GLY A 398 11.25 35.55 8.10
CA GLY A 398 9.85 35.97 8.31
C GLY A 398 8.79 35.05 7.69
N LEU A 399 9.19 33.86 7.18
CA LEU A 399 8.27 32.91 6.53
C LEU A 399 7.85 31.75 7.44
N ALA A 400 8.30 31.71 8.69
CA ALA A 400 7.91 30.68 9.65
C ALA A 400 6.38 30.64 9.84
N PHE A 401 5.79 29.46 9.81
CA PHE A 401 4.33 29.26 9.84
C PHE A 401 3.66 29.98 11.01
N LYS A 402 4.14 29.77 12.24
CA LYS A 402 3.59 30.42 13.43
C LYS A 402 3.68 31.95 13.37
N ALA A 403 4.84 32.49 12.96
CA ALA A 403 5.03 33.94 12.86
C ALA A 403 4.10 34.59 11.82
N ARG A 404 3.80 33.88 10.74
CA ARG A 404 2.84 34.34 9.72
C ARG A 404 1.40 34.28 10.23
N GLN A 405 1.02 33.20 10.92
CA GLN A 405 -0.29 33.07 11.55
C GLN A 405 -0.53 34.18 12.59
N ASP A 406 0.46 34.46 13.45
CA ASP A 406 0.40 35.54 14.44
C ASP A 406 0.24 36.93 13.77
N ALA A 407 0.74 37.08 12.55
CA ALA A 407 0.60 38.28 11.72
C ALA A 407 -0.65 38.30 10.82
N GLY A 408 -1.56 37.31 10.94
CA GLY A 408 -2.77 37.20 10.12
C GLY A 408 -2.50 36.91 8.64
N LYS A 409 -1.34 36.35 8.30
CA LYS A 409 -0.95 35.99 6.93
C LYS A 409 -1.18 34.50 6.67
N ALA A 410 -1.62 34.17 5.46
CA ALA A 410 -1.76 32.77 5.03
C ALA A 410 -0.39 32.09 4.87
N GLY A 411 -0.36 30.77 5.00
CA GLY A 411 0.82 29.98 4.68
C GLY A 411 1.96 30.04 5.70
N GLY A 412 3.02 29.32 5.38
CA GLY A 412 4.32 29.42 6.04
C GLY A 412 5.10 28.12 6.06
N VAL A 413 6.38 28.25 6.43
CA VAL A 413 7.31 27.12 6.50
C VAL A 413 7.09 26.39 7.81
N LYS A 414 6.68 25.12 7.71
CA LYS A 414 6.42 24.24 8.86
C LYS A 414 7.64 23.41 9.24
N LYS A 415 8.40 22.94 8.24
CA LYS A 415 9.60 22.10 8.44
C LYS A 415 10.70 22.51 7.46
N ILE A 416 11.95 22.30 7.87
CA ILE A 416 13.14 22.49 7.04
C ILE A 416 13.90 21.18 7.05
N VAL A 417 14.30 20.71 5.87
CA VAL A 417 15.06 19.49 5.67
C VAL A 417 16.40 19.84 5.03
N PHE A 418 17.48 19.42 5.68
CA PHE A 418 18.84 19.62 5.17
C PHE A 418 19.39 18.30 4.61
N ILE A 419 19.75 18.30 3.32
CA ILE A 419 20.31 17.16 2.60
C ILE A 419 21.78 17.44 2.30
N ALA A 420 22.70 16.78 3.00
CA ALA A 420 24.15 17.02 2.83
C ALA A 420 24.52 18.51 2.81
N ALA A 421 23.81 19.32 3.61
CA ALA A 421 23.82 20.78 3.52
C ALA A 421 24.63 21.45 4.62
N GLY A 422 25.17 22.63 4.31
CA GLY A 422 25.80 23.50 5.28
C GLY A 422 24.74 24.20 6.14
N VAL A 423 24.86 24.09 7.46
CA VAL A 423 24.00 24.79 8.43
C VAL A 423 24.90 25.65 9.31
N ALA A 424 24.56 26.93 9.43
CA ALA A 424 25.31 27.89 10.25
C ALA A 424 24.38 28.54 11.29
N PRO A 425 24.90 28.86 12.50
CA PRO A 425 24.13 29.64 13.48
C PRO A 425 23.96 31.09 13.00
N GLU A 426 22.92 31.76 13.51
CA GLU A 426 22.70 33.18 13.23
C GLU A 426 23.91 34.03 13.66
N GLY A 427 24.32 34.98 12.80
CA GLY A 427 25.51 35.81 13.02
C GLY A 427 26.84 35.11 12.72
N PHE A 428 26.83 33.90 12.16
CA PHE A 428 28.06 33.22 11.74
C PHE A 428 28.70 33.89 10.52
N GLU A 429 29.94 34.35 10.70
CA GLU A 429 30.80 34.80 9.61
C GLU A 429 31.83 33.72 9.29
N GLN A 430 31.94 33.36 8.00
CA GLN A 430 32.92 32.37 7.56
C GLN A 430 34.33 32.97 7.60
N GLY A 431 35.12 32.57 8.60
CA GLY A 431 36.56 32.83 8.62
C GLY A 431 37.33 31.94 7.64
N PRO A 432 38.65 32.16 7.47
CA PRO A 432 39.51 31.28 6.68
C PRO A 432 39.68 29.94 7.40
N VAL A 433 38.88 28.94 7.02
CA VAL A 433 38.98 27.56 7.50
C VAL A 433 39.22 26.59 6.34
N PRO A 434 39.91 25.45 6.57
CA PRO A 434 39.98 24.36 5.60
C PRO A 434 38.57 23.88 5.22
N PHE A 435 38.42 23.43 3.97
CA PHE A 435 37.14 23.04 3.38
C PHE A 435 36.41 21.99 4.25
N PHE A 436 35.26 22.39 4.81
CA PHE A 436 34.23 21.59 5.49
C PHE A 436 34.70 20.53 6.51
N ASP A 437 34.90 20.94 7.77
CA ASP A 437 34.91 20.03 8.92
C ASP A 437 33.82 20.42 9.94
N TYR A 438 32.56 20.09 9.62
CA TYR A 438 31.43 20.30 10.52
C TYR A 438 30.55 19.05 10.54
N HIS A 439 30.90 18.09 11.40
CA HIS A 439 30.02 16.95 11.69
C HIS A 439 29.54 16.91 13.15
N GLU A 440 28.23 16.67 13.26
CA GLU A 440 27.43 16.22 14.41
C GLU A 440 27.00 17.22 15.48
N ARG A 441 27.71 18.34 15.70
CA ARG A 441 27.35 19.26 16.79
C ARG A 441 26.07 20.07 16.52
N PHE A 442 25.75 20.37 15.26
CA PHE A 442 24.59 21.18 14.88
C PHE A 442 23.26 20.42 14.91
N ALA A 443 23.25 19.08 14.85
CA ALA A 443 22.02 18.29 14.83
C ALA A 443 21.18 18.40 16.12
N ARG A 444 21.76 18.87 17.24
CA ARG A 444 21.03 19.10 18.49
C ARG A 444 20.33 20.46 18.58
N LEU A 445 20.56 21.35 17.61
CA LEU A 445 19.88 22.65 17.60
C LEU A 445 18.40 22.42 17.25
N ALA A 446 17.51 22.81 18.15
CA ALA A 446 16.05 22.77 17.99
C ALA A 446 15.36 21.39 17.96
N GLY A 447 16.00 20.31 18.42
CA GLY A 447 15.35 18.99 18.50
C GLY A 447 15.20 18.26 17.16
N SER A 448 16.10 18.53 16.21
CA SER A 448 16.09 17.91 14.88
C SER A 448 16.46 16.42 14.90
N GLU A 449 15.84 15.64 14.01
CA GLU A 449 16.17 14.23 13.77
C GLU A 449 17.30 14.10 12.74
N LYS A 450 18.23 13.17 12.99
CA LYS A 450 19.33 12.85 12.06
C LYS A 450 19.11 11.50 11.42
N VAL A 451 18.96 11.49 10.09
CA VAL A 451 18.83 10.25 9.30
C VAL A 451 20.09 10.06 8.44
N ARG A 452 20.73 8.89 8.56
CA ARG A 452 21.87 8.51 7.69
C ARG A 452 21.38 7.71 6.49
N VAL A 453 21.73 8.18 5.29
CA VAL A 453 21.48 7.45 4.04
C VAL A 453 22.83 7.03 3.46
N GLY A 454 22.96 5.77 3.06
CA GLY A 454 24.18 5.18 2.51
C GLY A 454 24.48 5.63 1.07
N ALA A 455 24.56 6.93 0.86
CA ALA A 455 24.88 7.57 -0.40
C ALA A 455 25.84 8.72 -0.10
N GLY A 456 26.77 8.99 -1.00
CA GLY A 456 27.68 10.14 -0.86
C GLY A 456 26.93 11.48 -0.92
N HIS A 457 27.64 12.55 -1.29
CA HIS A 457 27.09 13.93 -1.32
C HIS A 457 25.83 14.11 -2.18
N MET A 458 25.66 13.26 -3.20
CA MET A 458 24.58 13.32 -4.19
C MET A 458 23.46 12.30 -3.91
N VAL A 459 22.94 12.28 -2.69
CA VAL A 459 21.86 11.37 -2.27
C VAL A 459 20.55 11.64 -3.03
N GLN A 460 20.31 12.88 -3.44
CA GLN A 460 19.18 13.31 -4.27
C GLN A 460 19.18 12.71 -5.68
N LEU A 461 20.29 12.10 -6.12
CA LEU A 461 20.39 11.37 -7.38
C LEU A 461 20.46 9.86 -7.18
N SER A 462 21.17 9.42 -6.14
CA SER A 462 21.52 8.01 -5.95
C SER A 462 20.52 7.22 -5.09
N GLN A 463 19.66 7.90 -4.33
CA GLN A 463 18.69 7.31 -3.40
C GLN A 463 17.38 8.11 -3.36
N THR A 464 16.89 8.53 -4.53
CA THR A 464 15.72 9.42 -4.70
C THR A 464 14.47 8.92 -3.99
N GLU A 465 14.12 7.64 -4.17
CA GLU A 465 12.94 7.00 -3.53
C GLU A 465 13.06 7.04 -2.01
N LYS A 466 14.21 6.61 -1.47
CA LYS A 466 14.45 6.56 -0.03
C LYS A 466 14.41 7.94 0.62
N VAL A 467 14.98 8.95 -0.03
CA VAL A 467 14.91 10.35 0.45
C VAL A 467 13.46 10.84 0.47
N ALA A 468 12.69 10.55 -0.59
CA ALA A 468 11.29 10.93 -0.65
C ALA A 468 10.44 10.23 0.41
N ASP A 469 10.69 8.95 0.70
CA ASP A 469 9.99 8.21 1.75
C ASP A 469 10.26 8.78 3.15
N ILE A 470 11.53 9.10 3.45
CA ILE A 470 11.91 9.70 4.75
C ILE A 470 11.20 11.04 4.92
N ILE A 471 11.25 11.91 3.90
CA ILE A 471 10.65 13.25 4.00
C ILE A 471 9.13 13.16 4.05
N ALA A 472 8.50 12.26 3.28
CA ALA A 472 7.06 12.04 3.30
C ALA A 472 6.56 11.52 4.64
N LEU A 473 7.30 10.60 5.29
CA LEU A 473 6.99 10.10 6.62
C LEU A 473 6.92 11.22 7.66
N HIS A 474 7.77 12.23 7.51
CA HIS A 474 7.85 13.39 8.39
C HIS A 474 7.08 14.60 7.85
N ALA A 475 6.31 14.48 6.76
CA ALA A 475 5.56 15.61 6.22
C ALA A 475 4.21 15.80 6.90
N ASN A 476 3.58 14.69 7.30
CA ASN A 476 2.41 14.65 8.17
C ASN A 476 2.81 14.86 9.64
#